data_AF-A0A3N5GEQ5-F1
#
_entry.id   AF-A0A3N5GEQ5-F1
#
_cell.length_a   1.000
_cell.length_b   1.000
_cell.length_c   1.000
_cell.angle_alpha   90.00
_cell.angle_beta   90.00
_cell.angle_gamma   90.00
#
_symmetry.space_group_name_H-M   'P 1'
#
loop_
_entity.id
_entity.type
_entity.pdbx_description
1 polymer ?
#
loop_
_entity_poly.entity_id
_entity_poly.type
_entity_poly.pdbx_seq_one_letter_code
_entity_poly.pdbx_strand_id
1 'polypeptide(L)'
;MPRRETPAPSRPYQSYSRKKRGTPMKPVEIHNVLSQNVIGQEETLRYVSVAIFKHLQGEKYGNLLLIGNSGTGKTTIMRAIEGLYHDHEEFSEYRVVLIMNANTLATEDGAVDTSRLFHRLEERTRQVLGPEATAEAIGRAMERATVCLDEIDKVSGLIGGKPYVTGINIQQAVLTLIEGERVPYRITAPGKDGQIEATSAWIDTGKMLFLCAGAFETLYDQVFHRVTSPKSGVKLPTVTTYVNGKIQIREYFTLRHHFRQEDLFEYGMQPQFLSRFDNAVILEDLTAGTLARIFKEPKDGVLQTSQSFFQKYEIDLQITDEAVQKIAEEASKSSRIGARALKSVYGRIIKPFEFDPFSRPEVQPANGNGGPQRLVLDETIVAEALKPMV
;
A
#
# COMPACT_ATOMS: atom_id res chain seq x y z
N MET A 1 55.77 20.34 -21.90
CA MET A 1 54.52 20.39 -21.11
C MET A 1 53.35 20.05 -22.02
N PRO A 2 52.91 18.79 -22.12
CA PRO A 2 51.63 18.44 -22.75
C PRO A 2 50.54 18.22 -21.69
N ARG A 3 49.33 18.68 -22.01
CA ARG A 3 48.13 18.72 -21.17
C ARG A 3 47.63 17.30 -20.84
N ARG A 4 47.24 17.07 -19.58
CA ARG A 4 46.46 15.88 -19.16
C ARG A 4 45.00 16.07 -19.58
N GLU A 5 44.51 15.18 -20.43
CA GLU A 5 43.08 15.04 -20.70
C GLU A 5 42.41 14.26 -19.57
N THR A 6 41.34 14.81 -19.01
CA THR A 6 40.44 14.14 -18.06
C THR A 6 39.53 13.15 -18.80
N PRO A 7 39.35 11.91 -18.31
CA PRO A 7 38.45 10.96 -18.96
C PRO A 7 36.98 11.35 -18.73
N ALA A 8 36.18 11.19 -19.79
CA ALA A 8 34.74 11.47 -19.79
C ALA A 8 33.94 10.52 -18.86
N PRO A 9 32.78 10.94 -18.35
CA PRO A 9 31.97 10.12 -17.45
C PRO A 9 31.41 8.89 -18.16
N SER A 10 31.59 7.72 -17.55
CA SER A 10 31.10 6.42 -18.00
C SER A 10 29.57 6.37 -18.06
N ARG A 11 29.03 5.99 -19.23
CA ARG A 11 27.61 5.67 -19.41
C ARG A 11 27.18 4.50 -18.50
N PRO A 12 25.93 4.48 -17.99
CA PRO A 12 25.45 3.38 -17.17
C PRO A 12 25.35 2.09 -17.99
N TYR A 13 25.87 1.01 -17.41
CA TYR A 13 25.83 -0.36 -17.91
C TYR A 13 24.36 -0.82 -18.09
N GLN A 14 23.89 -0.92 -19.33
CA GLN A 14 22.70 -1.72 -19.66
C GLN A 14 23.15 -3.08 -20.17
N SER A 15 23.35 -4.04 -19.26
CA SER A 15 23.48 -5.45 -19.63
C SER A 15 22.13 -6.13 -19.51
N TYR A 16 21.35 -6.13 -20.59
CA TYR A 16 20.21 -7.05 -20.72
C TYR A 16 20.74 -8.46 -21.00
N SER A 17 21.15 -9.15 -19.94
CA SER A 17 21.42 -10.59 -19.96
C SER A 17 20.11 -11.33 -20.20
N ARG A 18 19.97 -12.04 -21.32
CA ARG A 18 18.89 -13.02 -21.55
C ARG A 18 18.88 -14.03 -20.39
N LYS A 19 17.92 -13.90 -19.46
CA LYS A 19 17.74 -14.84 -18.34
C LYS A 19 17.40 -16.23 -18.86
N LYS A 20 18.03 -17.27 -18.30
CA LYS A 20 17.59 -18.66 -18.44
C LYS A 20 16.25 -18.82 -17.72
N ARG A 21 15.29 -19.52 -18.34
CA ARG A 21 14.01 -19.91 -17.70
C ARG A 21 14.30 -20.54 -16.34
N GLY A 22 13.60 -20.08 -15.29
CA GLY A 22 13.67 -20.64 -13.94
C GLY A 22 14.64 -19.97 -12.95
N THR A 23 15.24 -18.81 -13.27
CA THR A 23 16.01 -18.05 -12.26
C THR A 23 15.07 -17.10 -11.49
N PRO A 24 14.98 -17.18 -10.15
CA PRO A 24 14.10 -16.32 -9.38
C PRO A 24 14.49 -14.84 -9.53
N MET A 25 13.49 -13.96 -9.56
CA MET A 25 13.69 -12.52 -9.63
C MET A 25 14.43 -12.04 -8.37
N LYS A 26 15.53 -11.31 -8.52
CA LYS A 26 16.34 -10.82 -7.40
C LYS A 26 15.62 -9.70 -6.64
N PRO A 27 15.93 -9.46 -5.35
CA PRO A 27 15.29 -8.38 -4.58
C PRO A 27 15.35 -7.00 -5.26
N VAL A 28 16.46 -6.65 -5.92
CA VAL A 28 16.60 -5.37 -6.63
C VAL A 28 15.66 -5.28 -7.84
N GLU A 29 15.43 -6.39 -8.52
CA GLU A 29 14.52 -6.45 -9.66
C GLU A 29 13.07 -6.35 -9.20
N ILE A 30 12.71 -7.07 -8.13
CA ILE A 30 11.40 -6.97 -7.46
C ILE A 30 11.14 -5.52 -7.03
N HIS A 31 12.10 -4.91 -6.34
CA HIS A 31 12.02 -3.52 -5.89
C HIS A 31 11.74 -2.57 -7.05
N ASN A 32 12.50 -2.69 -8.15
CA ASN A 32 12.34 -1.81 -9.30
C ASN A 32 10.95 -1.91 -9.95
N VAL A 33 10.33 -3.10 -9.96
CA VAL A 33 8.95 -3.26 -10.46
C VAL A 33 7.96 -2.63 -9.49
N LEU A 34 8.08 -2.90 -8.19
CA LEU A 34 7.19 -2.34 -7.18
C LEU A 34 7.25 -0.81 -7.13
N SER A 35 8.44 -0.22 -7.24
CA SER A 35 8.65 1.25 -7.23
C SER A 35 8.00 1.97 -8.42
N GLN A 36 7.58 1.27 -9.47
CA GLN A 36 6.81 1.88 -10.58
C GLN A 36 5.37 2.22 -10.16
N ASN A 37 4.82 1.47 -9.21
CA ASN A 37 3.42 1.58 -8.79
C ASN A 37 3.28 2.18 -7.37
N VAL A 38 4.34 2.16 -6.58
CA VAL A 38 4.35 2.67 -5.20
C VAL A 38 5.35 3.80 -5.06
N ILE A 39 4.83 5.03 -4.94
CA ILE A 39 5.64 6.25 -4.90
C ILE A 39 5.98 6.63 -3.45
N GLY A 40 7.26 6.87 -3.17
CA GLY A 40 7.72 7.48 -1.91
C GLY A 40 7.93 6.51 -0.75
N GLN A 41 7.91 5.20 -1.00
CA GLN A 41 8.05 4.16 0.04
C GLN A 41 9.27 3.26 -0.19
N GLU A 42 10.37 3.82 -0.70
CA GLU A 42 11.55 3.07 -1.19
C GLU A 42 12.10 2.07 -0.15
N GLU A 43 12.25 2.50 1.10
CA GLU A 43 12.78 1.60 2.11
C GLU A 43 11.83 0.45 2.44
N THR A 44 10.53 0.73 2.56
CA THR A 44 9.51 -0.30 2.77
C THR A 44 9.55 -1.33 1.64
N LEU A 45 9.67 -0.87 0.40
CA LEU A 45 9.77 -1.75 -0.76
C LEU A 45 11.04 -2.62 -0.74
N ARG A 46 12.15 -2.17 -0.14
CA ARG A 46 13.34 -3.03 0.04
C ARG A 46 13.05 -4.22 0.94
N TYR A 47 12.42 -4.00 2.09
CA TYR A 47 12.04 -5.09 3.01
C TYR A 47 11.04 -6.04 2.35
N VAL A 48 10.01 -5.50 1.68
CA VAL A 48 9.02 -6.30 0.93
C VAL A 48 9.71 -7.13 -0.15
N SER A 49 10.64 -6.56 -0.90
CA SER A 49 11.36 -7.27 -1.97
C SER A 49 12.22 -8.41 -1.45
N VAL A 50 12.86 -8.23 -0.28
CA VAL A 50 13.63 -9.29 0.38
C VAL A 50 12.70 -10.38 0.91
N ALA A 51 11.57 -10.02 1.53
CA ALA A 51 10.59 -10.97 2.03
C ALA A 51 10.02 -11.86 0.92
N ILE A 52 9.61 -11.25 -0.21
CA ILE A 52 9.15 -11.97 -1.40
C ILE A 52 10.24 -12.92 -1.91
N PHE A 53 11.47 -12.44 -2.04
CA PHE A 53 12.56 -13.28 -2.52
C PHE A 53 12.79 -14.50 -1.62
N LYS A 54 12.81 -14.30 -0.29
CA LYS A 54 12.90 -15.39 0.69
C LYS A 54 11.76 -16.40 0.54
N HIS A 55 10.53 -15.90 0.38
CA HIS A 55 9.34 -16.75 0.18
C HIS A 55 9.46 -17.63 -1.07
N LEU A 56 9.94 -17.05 -2.18
CA LEU A 56 10.21 -17.80 -3.42
C LEU A 56 11.30 -18.88 -3.25
N GLN A 57 12.20 -18.74 -2.27
CA GLN A 57 13.19 -19.77 -1.94
C GLN A 57 12.66 -20.81 -0.94
N GLY A 58 11.42 -20.67 -0.46
CA GLY A 58 10.84 -21.56 0.55
C GLY A 58 11.39 -21.33 1.95
N GLU A 59 11.97 -20.17 2.22
CA GLU A 59 12.45 -19.79 3.55
C GLU A 59 11.26 -19.52 4.49
N LYS A 60 11.39 -19.92 5.76
CA LYS A 60 10.35 -19.73 6.79
C LYS A 60 10.25 -18.30 7.32
N TYR A 61 11.29 -17.49 7.10
CA TYR A 61 11.39 -16.12 7.62
C TYR A 61 11.06 -15.12 6.50
N GLY A 62 10.27 -14.11 6.82
CA GLY A 62 9.89 -13.09 5.83
C GLY A 62 8.61 -12.33 6.14
N ASN A 63 7.87 -12.70 7.21
CA ASN A 63 6.63 -12.02 7.55
C ASN A 63 6.90 -10.57 7.95
N LEU A 64 6.08 -9.64 7.47
CA LEU A 64 6.27 -8.21 7.69
C LEU A 64 5.01 -7.59 8.29
N LEU A 65 5.23 -6.60 9.18
CA LEU A 65 4.18 -5.72 9.69
C LEU A 65 4.39 -4.31 9.15
N LEU A 66 3.48 -3.82 8.32
CA LEU A 66 3.47 -2.47 7.78
C LEU A 66 2.69 -1.52 8.70
N ILE A 67 3.36 -0.47 9.18
CA ILE A 67 2.78 0.55 10.05
C ILE A 67 2.80 1.87 9.31
N GLY A 68 1.69 2.57 9.25
CA GLY A 68 1.70 3.92 8.70
C GLY A 68 0.31 4.52 8.63
N ASN A 69 0.23 5.85 8.60
CA ASN A 69 -1.04 6.58 8.59
C ASN A 69 -1.97 6.17 7.44
N SER A 70 -3.23 6.60 7.52
CA SER A 70 -4.17 6.44 6.41
C SER A 70 -3.61 7.07 5.15
N GLY A 71 -3.79 6.42 3.99
CA GLY A 71 -3.34 6.94 2.71
C GLY A 71 -1.82 7.00 2.47
N THR A 72 -0.98 6.36 3.30
CA THR A 72 0.49 6.27 3.09
C THR A 72 0.91 5.23 2.04
N GLY A 73 0.02 4.30 1.65
CA GLY A 73 0.28 3.33 0.59
C GLY A 73 0.29 1.86 1.02
N LYS A 74 -0.11 1.51 2.25
CA LYS A 74 -0.16 0.10 2.72
C LYS A 74 -0.91 -0.84 1.75
N THR A 75 -2.17 -0.55 1.47
CA THR A 75 -2.96 -1.33 0.50
C THR A 75 -2.42 -1.21 -0.92
N THR A 76 -1.85 -0.06 -1.31
CA THR A 76 -1.19 0.11 -2.62
C THR A 76 -0.01 -0.84 -2.79
N ILE A 77 0.80 -1.04 -1.74
CA ILE A 77 1.88 -2.03 -1.73
C ILE A 77 1.33 -3.44 -1.93
N MET A 78 0.28 -3.83 -1.19
CA MET A 78 -0.35 -5.14 -1.33
C MET A 78 -0.84 -5.40 -2.76
N ARG A 79 -1.44 -4.38 -3.40
CA ARG A 79 -1.88 -4.45 -4.80
C ARG A 79 -0.72 -4.47 -5.79
N ALA A 80 0.37 -3.77 -5.50
CA ALA A 80 1.58 -3.83 -6.32
C ALA A 80 2.22 -5.23 -6.28
N ILE A 81 2.19 -5.91 -5.12
CA ILE A 81 2.63 -7.32 -5.01
C ILE A 81 1.73 -8.24 -5.83
N GLU A 82 0.40 -8.07 -5.73
CA GLU A 82 -0.56 -8.82 -6.54
C GLU A 82 -0.32 -8.64 -8.05
N GLY A 83 -0.10 -7.40 -8.50
CA GLY A 83 0.25 -7.11 -9.90
C GLY A 83 1.57 -7.74 -10.32
N LEU A 84 2.63 -7.60 -9.50
CA LEU A 84 3.93 -8.25 -9.74
C LEU A 84 3.77 -9.76 -9.95
N TYR A 85 3.00 -10.42 -9.08
CA TYR A 85 2.84 -11.88 -9.13
C TYR A 85 2.01 -12.32 -10.34
N HIS A 86 1.07 -11.48 -10.77
CA HIS A 86 0.25 -11.72 -11.95
C HIS A 86 1.02 -11.50 -13.26
N ASP A 87 1.81 -10.43 -13.34
CA ASP A 87 2.41 -9.99 -14.60
C ASP A 87 3.70 -10.74 -14.96
N HIS A 88 4.30 -11.46 -14.00
CA HIS A 88 5.60 -12.12 -14.16
C HIS A 88 5.49 -13.65 -14.02
N GLU A 89 6.01 -14.38 -15.01
CA GLU A 89 5.96 -15.84 -15.10
C GLU A 89 6.76 -16.52 -13.97
N GLU A 90 7.80 -15.85 -13.47
CA GLU A 90 8.63 -16.31 -12.35
C GLU A 90 7.84 -16.54 -11.06
N PHE A 91 6.64 -15.96 -10.94
CA PHE A 91 5.76 -16.10 -9.77
C PHE A 91 4.60 -17.07 -10.01
N SER A 92 4.58 -17.81 -11.13
CA SER A 92 3.50 -18.75 -11.48
C SER A 92 3.12 -19.72 -10.35
N GLU A 93 4.10 -20.26 -9.62
CA GLU A 93 3.87 -21.16 -8.48
C GLU A 93 3.43 -20.45 -7.18
N TYR A 94 3.54 -19.12 -7.12
CA TYR A 94 3.26 -18.27 -5.95
C TYR A 94 2.18 -17.23 -6.23
N ARG A 95 1.48 -17.34 -7.36
CA ARG A 95 0.63 -16.30 -7.94
C ARG A 95 -0.58 -15.91 -7.08
N VAL A 96 -0.92 -16.74 -6.10
CA VAL A 96 -2.05 -16.50 -5.19
C VAL A 96 -1.66 -15.45 -4.16
N VAL A 97 -2.24 -14.25 -4.31
CA VAL A 97 -2.21 -13.19 -3.30
C VAL A 97 -3.63 -12.98 -2.77
N LEU A 98 -3.81 -13.14 -1.46
CA LEU A 98 -5.07 -12.86 -0.77
C LEU A 98 -4.93 -11.56 0.00
N ILE A 99 -5.82 -10.59 -0.23
CA ILE A 99 -5.90 -9.34 0.53
C ILE A 99 -7.23 -9.30 1.26
N MET A 100 -7.21 -9.21 2.58
CA MET A 100 -8.41 -9.14 3.42
C MET A 100 -8.16 -8.34 4.71
N ASN A 101 -9.23 -7.86 5.34
CA ASN A 101 -9.12 -7.18 6.63
C ASN A 101 -9.11 -8.21 7.77
N ALA A 102 -8.23 -8.00 8.76
CA ALA A 102 -8.05 -8.93 9.88
C ALA A 102 -9.32 -9.09 10.74
N ASN A 103 -10.12 -8.05 10.87
CA ASN A 103 -11.41 -8.07 11.60
C ASN A 103 -12.43 -9.07 11.02
N THR A 104 -12.33 -9.43 9.74
CA THR A 104 -13.26 -10.38 9.10
C THR A 104 -13.10 -11.82 9.60
N LEU A 105 -12.01 -12.11 10.32
CA LEU A 105 -11.79 -13.37 11.02
C LEU A 105 -12.67 -13.53 12.25
N ALA A 106 -13.38 -12.48 12.68
CA ALA A 106 -14.41 -12.60 13.71
C ALA A 106 -15.81 -12.75 13.10
N THR A 107 -16.64 -13.54 13.76
CA THR A 107 -18.09 -13.63 13.55
C THR A 107 -18.81 -12.46 14.25
N GLU A 108 -20.11 -12.31 13.99
CA GLU A 108 -20.92 -11.21 14.55
C GLU A 108 -21.01 -11.26 16.09
N ASP A 109 -20.92 -12.44 16.67
CA ASP A 109 -20.86 -12.69 18.12
C ASP A 109 -19.44 -12.58 18.70
N GLY A 110 -18.44 -12.24 17.87
CA GLY A 110 -17.05 -12.02 18.29
C GLY A 110 -16.24 -13.29 18.51
N ALA A 111 -16.74 -14.45 18.07
CA ALA A 111 -15.98 -15.69 17.95
C ALA A 111 -15.00 -15.61 16.78
N VAL A 112 -13.86 -16.31 16.87
CA VAL A 112 -12.85 -16.30 15.81
C VAL A 112 -13.04 -17.52 14.92
N ASP A 113 -13.11 -17.26 13.61
CA ASP A 113 -13.37 -18.24 12.57
C ASP A 113 -12.27 -18.15 11.50
N THR A 114 -11.21 -18.95 11.66
CA THR A 114 -10.10 -19.04 10.71
C THR A 114 -10.51 -19.72 9.40
N SER A 115 -11.63 -20.46 9.36
CA SER A 115 -12.10 -21.12 8.14
C SER A 115 -12.41 -20.10 7.03
N ARG A 116 -12.81 -18.88 7.40
CA ARG A 116 -13.03 -17.76 6.47
C ARG A 116 -11.79 -17.42 5.65
N LEU A 117 -10.60 -17.47 6.27
CA LEU A 117 -9.35 -17.25 5.55
C LEU A 117 -9.15 -18.33 4.49
N PHE A 118 -9.30 -19.61 4.85
CA PHE A 118 -9.11 -20.72 3.93
C PHE A 118 -10.14 -20.73 2.80
N HIS A 119 -11.41 -20.42 3.08
CA HIS A 119 -12.44 -20.29 2.05
C HIS A 119 -12.14 -19.18 1.06
N ARG A 120 -11.80 -17.97 1.53
CA ARG A 120 -11.42 -16.87 0.63
C ARG A 120 -10.13 -17.16 -0.13
N LEU A 121 -9.20 -17.88 0.49
CA LEU A 121 -7.96 -18.31 -0.15
C LEU A 121 -8.23 -19.33 -1.27
N GLU A 122 -9.12 -20.28 -1.05
CA GLU A 122 -9.55 -21.25 -2.07
C GLU A 122 -10.25 -20.53 -3.23
N GLU A 123 -11.20 -19.64 -2.95
CA GLU A 123 -11.88 -18.82 -3.96
C GLU A 123 -10.87 -18.05 -4.82
N ARG A 124 -9.90 -17.40 -4.19
CA ARG A 124 -8.83 -16.68 -4.89
C ARG A 124 -7.95 -17.62 -5.72
N THR A 125 -7.61 -18.78 -5.17
CA THR A 125 -6.82 -19.80 -5.85
C THR A 125 -7.53 -20.29 -7.12
N ARG A 126 -8.85 -20.52 -7.06
CA ARG A 126 -9.65 -20.92 -8.22
C ARG A 126 -9.72 -19.83 -9.30
N GLN A 127 -9.81 -18.57 -8.92
CA GLN A 127 -9.74 -17.45 -9.88
C GLN A 127 -8.40 -17.41 -10.60
N VAL A 128 -7.31 -17.80 -9.93
CA VAL A 128 -5.95 -17.78 -10.49
C VAL A 128 -5.68 -19.01 -11.36
N LEU A 129 -6.07 -20.21 -10.91
CA LEU A 129 -5.78 -21.48 -11.59
C LEU A 129 -6.84 -21.88 -12.63
N GLY A 130 -8.06 -21.34 -12.53
CA GLY A 130 -9.19 -21.69 -13.36
C GLY A 130 -10.05 -22.84 -12.82
N PRO A 131 -11.20 -23.12 -13.46
CA PRO A 131 -12.20 -24.08 -12.98
C PRO A 131 -11.71 -25.54 -13.03
N GLU A 132 -10.78 -25.88 -13.93
CA GLU A 132 -10.26 -27.24 -14.13
C GLU A 132 -9.12 -27.63 -13.18
N ALA A 133 -8.79 -26.77 -12.21
CA ALA A 133 -7.71 -27.01 -11.28
C ALA A 133 -8.02 -28.21 -10.36
N THR A 134 -7.09 -29.15 -10.28
CA THR A 134 -7.22 -30.32 -9.39
C THR A 134 -7.09 -29.92 -7.92
N ALA A 135 -7.63 -30.76 -7.01
CA ALA A 135 -7.50 -30.53 -5.57
C ALA A 135 -6.03 -30.41 -5.11
N GLU A 136 -5.12 -31.17 -5.72
CA GLU A 136 -3.68 -31.10 -5.43
C GLU A 136 -3.08 -29.74 -5.85
N ALA A 137 -3.42 -29.27 -7.05
CA ALA A 137 -2.93 -27.99 -7.56
C ALA A 137 -3.43 -26.82 -6.70
N ILE A 138 -4.71 -26.86 -6.31
CA ILE A 138 -5.32 -25.88 -5.41
C ILE A 138 -4.61 -25.90 -4.05
N GLY A 139 -4.49 -27.07 -3.42
CA GLY A 139 -3.83 -27.18 -2.11
C GLY A 139 -2.39 -26.68 -2.14
N ARG A 140 -1.62 -27.03 -3.17
CA ARG A 140 -0.24 -26.56 -3.36
C ARG A 140 -0.15 -25.04 -3.54
N ALA A 141 -1.07 -24.45 -4.30
CA ALA A 141 -1.11 -23.00 -4.51
C ALA A 141 -1.54 -22.23 -3.26
N MET A 142 -2.47 -22.80 -2.48
CA MET A 142 -2.86 -22.23 -1.18
C MET A 142 -1.67 -22.21 -0.21
N GLU A 143 -0.91 -23.30 -0.08
CA GLU A 143 0.28 -23.35 0.79
C GLU A 143 1.34 -22.31 0.42
N ARG A 144 1.46 -21.94 -0.86
CA ARG A 144 2.44 -20.97 -1.37
C ARG A 144 1.89 -19.55 -1.47
N ALA A 145 0.71 -19.28 -0.91
CA ALA A 145 0.09 -17.99 -1.04
C ALA A 145 0.82 -16.88 -0.26
N THR A 146 0.70 -15.65 -0.74
CA THR A 146 0.95 -14.46 0.07
C THR A 146 -0.37 -13.97 0.65
N VAL A 147 -0.45 -13.93 1.99
CA VAL A 147 -1.64 -13.49 2.73
C VAL A 147 -1.38 -12.10 3.29
N CYS A 148 -2.09 -11.12 2.74
CA CYS A 148 -2.08 -9.74 3.17
C CYS A 148 -3.27 -9.46 4.11
N LEU A 149 -2.97 -9.14 5.38
CA LEU A 149 -3.99 -8.79 6.38
C LEU A 149 -3.94 -7.28 6.66
N ASP A 150 -4.91 -6.52 6.14
CA ASP A 150 -5.05 -5.09 6.42
C ASP A 150 -5.86 -4.86 7.72
N GLU A 151 -5.83 -3.63 8.24
CA GLU A 151 -6.51 -3.22 9.47
C GLU A 151 -6.15 -4.06 10.71
N ILE A 152 -4.90 -4.55 10.80
CA ILE A 152 -4.43 -5.31 11.97
C ILE A 152 -4.47 -4.48 13.26
N ASP A 153 -4.43 -3.16 13.16
CA ASP A 153 -4.59 -2.25 14.29
C ASP A 153 -5.99 -2.30 14.91
N LYS A 154 -7.01 -2.74 14.15
CA LYS A 154 -8.39 -2.86 14.63
C LYS A 154 -8.64 -4.13 15.43
N VAL A 155 -7.68 -5.07 15.45
CA VAL A 155 -7.72 -6.27 16.30
C VAL A 155 -6.87 -6.10 17.57
N SER A 156 -6.53 -4.85 17.95
CA SER A 156 -5.86 -4.55 19.22
C SER A 156 -6.59 -5.20 20.39
N GLY A 157 -5.84 -5.74 21.35
CA GLY A 157 -6.37 -6.31 22.58
C GLY A 157 -6.86 -5.26 23.58
N LEU A 158 -6.81 -3.97 23.23
CA LEU A 158 -7.28 -2.86 24.05
C LEU A 158 -8.26 -1.96 23.27
N ILE A 159 -9.38 -1.62 23.90
CA ILE A 159 -10.31 -0.58 23.42
C ILE A 159 -10.58 0.37 24.59
N GLY A 160 -10.23 1.65 24.42
CA GLY A 160 -10.37 2.66 25.48
C GLY A 160 -9.62 2.29 26.77
N GLY A 161 -8.46 1.63 26.64
CA GLY A 161 -7.64 1.17 27.77
C GLY A 161 -8.17 -0.07 28.49
N LYS A 162 -9.27 -0.68 28.02
CA LYS A 162 -9.85 -1.89 28.59
C LYS A 162 -9.53 -3.11 27.71
N PRO A 163 -9.32 -4.30 28.31
CA PRO A 163 -9.13 -5.53 27.54
C PRO A 163 -10.28 -5.81 26.56
N TYR A 164 -9.93 -6.09 25.31
CA TYR A 164 -10.83 -6.51 24.25
C TYR A 164 -10.51 -7.96 23.85
N VAL A 165 -11.31 -8.88 24.37
CA VAL A 165 -11.08 -10.34 24.26
C VAL A 165 -11.11 -10.82 22.81
N THR A 166 -12.05 -10.33 22.00
CA THR A 166 -12.11 -10.70 20.58
C THR A 166 -10.86 -10.31 19.82
N GLY A 167 -10.32 -9.09 20.04
CA GLY A 167 -9.07 -8.66 19.43
C GLY A 167 -7.89 -9.56 19.81
N ILE A 168 -7.79 -9.91 21.10
CA ILE A 168 -6.80 -10.87 21.61
C ILE A 168 -6.92 -12.22 20.90
N ASN A 169 -8.14 -12.75 20.79
CA ASN A 169 -8.37 -14.04 20.16
C ASN A 169 -8.03 -14.03 18.66
N ILE A 170 -8.33 -12.94 17.95
CA ILE A 170 -7.95 -12.81 16.54
C ILE A 170 -6.42 -12.78 16.41
N GLN A 171 -5.73 -12.00 17.23
CA GLN A 171 -4.26 -11.98 17.24
C GLN A 171 -3.67 -13.36 17.49
N GLN A 172 -4.24 -14.12 18.44
CA GLN A 172 -3.81 -15.48 18.72
C GLN A 172 -4.07 -16.44 17.55
N ALA A 173 -5.20 -16.31 16.87
CA ALA A 173 -5.50 -17.13 15.70
C ALA A 173 -4.56 -16.83 14.53
N VAL A 174 -4.29 -15.56 14.25
CA VAL A 174 -3.32 -15.15 13.22
C VAL A 174 -1.91 -15.59 13.62
N LEU A 175 -1.54 -15.50 14.90
CA LEU A 175 -0.28 -16.03 15.43
C LEU A 175 -0.10 -17.51 15.08
N THR A 176 -1.09 -18.36 15.36
CA THR A 176 -1.05 -19.79 15.03
C THR A 176 -0.86 -20.03 13.53
N LEU A 177 -1.55 -19.25 12.69
CA LEU A 177 -1.40 -19.35 11.23
C LEU A 177 0.01 -18.97 10.77
N ILE A 178 0.60 -17.92 11.35
CA ILE A 178 1.96 -17.47 11.04
C ILE A 178 3.02 -18.47 11.54
N GLU A 179 2.79 -19.14 12.67
CA GLU A 179 3.70 -20.16 13.22
C GLU A 179 3.84 -21.39 12.33
N GLY A 180 2.84 -21.64 11.48
CA GLY A 180 2.79 -22.78 10.58
C GLY A 180 2.03 -23.95 11.19
N GLU A 181 0.73 -23.99 10.91
CA GLU A 181 -0.16 -25.10 11.29
C GLU A 181 -0.49 -25.95 10.05
N ARG A 182 -0.66 -27.26 10.26
CA ARG A 182 -1.20 -28.16 9.23
C ARG A 182 -2.69 -28.33 9.47
N VAL A 183 -3.50 -27.66 8.65
CA VAL A 183 -4.95 -27.65 8.80
C VAL A 183 -5.57 -28.67 7.83
N PRO A 184 -6.45 -29.57 8.30
CA PRO A 184 -7.22 -30.43 7.41
C PRO A 184 -8.28 -29.58 6.70
N TYR A 185 -8.26 -29.58 5.38
CA TYR A 185 -9.16 -28.80 4.55
C TYR A 185 -9.79 -29.67 3.46
N ARG A 186 -11.07 -29.45 3.15
CA ARG A 186 -11.80 -30.22 2.15
C ARG A 186 -11.96 -29.38 0.89
N ILE A 187 -11.33 -29.81 -0.20
CA ILE A 187 -11.34 -29.12 -1.49
C ILE A 187 -12.27 -29.87 -2.44
N THR A 188 -13.24 -29.16 -3.03
CA THR A 188 -14.18 -29.74 -4.00
C THR A 188 -13.76 -29.39 -5.42
N ALA A 189 -13.20 -30.31 -6.19
CA ALA A 189 -12.60 -30.03 -7.49
C ALA A 189 -12.81 -31.19 -8.48
N PRO A 190 -12.57 -30.99 -9.80
CA PRO A 190 -12.58 -32.08 -10.76
C PRO A 190 -11.57 -33.18 -10.38
N GLY A 191 -12.06 -34.41 -10.31
CA GLY A 191 -11.29 -35.64 -10.15
C GLY A 191 -10.58 -36.06 -11.44
N LYS A 192 -9.89 -37.20 -11.41
CA LYS A 192 -9.12 -37.69 -12.58
C LYS A 192 -10.01 -38.06 -13.78
N ASP A 193 -11.26 -38.37 -13.52
CA ASP A 193 -12.28 -38.70 -14.51
C ASP A 193 -13.15 -37.49 -14.90
N GLY A 194 -12.85 -36.30 -14.38
CA GLY A 194 -13.60 -35.07 -14.61
C GLY A 194 -14.86 -34.92 -13.74
N GLN A 195 -15.18 -35.88 -12.87
CA GLN A 195 -16.30 -35.74 -11.94
C GLN A 195 -15.91 -34.81 -10.79
N ILE A 196 -16.85 -34.02 -10.29
CA ILE A 196 -16.60 -33.17 -9.13
C ILE A 196 -16.55 -34.04 -7.88
N GLU A 197 -15.38 -34.09 -7.25
CA GLU A 197 -15.12 -34.86 -6.04
C GLU A 197 -14.63 -33.95 -4.92
N ALA A 198 -14.91 -34.34 -3.68
CA ALA A 198 -14.43 -33.61 -2.50
C ALA A 198 -13.28 -34.38 -1.86
N THR A 199 -12.06 -33.86 -2.00
CA THR A 199 -10.82 -34.44 -1.50
C THR A 199 -10.35 -33.73 -0.23
N SER A 200 -9.97 -34.50 0.79
CA SER A 200 -9.30 -33.95 1.97
C SER A 200 -7.82 -33.73 1.68
N ALA A 201 -7.34 -32.50 1.92
CA ALA A 201 -5.94 -32.11 1.83
C ALA A 201 -5.48 -31.51 3.17
N TRP A 202 -4.18 -31.59 3.42
CA TRP A 202 -3.55 -30.85 4.52
C TRP A 202 -2.94 -29.59 3.94
N ILE A 203 -3.29 -28.43 4.50
CA ILE A 203 -2.72 -27.14 4.11
C ILE A 203 -1.73 -26.72 5.19
N ASP A 204 -0.45 -26.64 4.83
CA ASP A 204 0.63 -26.14 5.68
C ASP A 204 0.77 -24.61 5.53
N THR A 205 0.35 -23.87 6.55
CA THR A 205 0.45 -22.39 6.55
C THR A 205 1.88 -21.90 6.75
N GLY A 206 2.82 -22.75 7.18
CA GLY A 206 4.22 -22.39 7.40
C GLY A 206 4.99 -22.12 6.10
N LYS A 207 4.37 -22.36 4.94
CA LYS A 207 4.88 -22.05 3.61
C LYS A 207 4.30 -20.75 3.02
N MET A 208 3.36 -20.13 3.72
CA MET A 208 2.74 -18.86 3.31
C MET A 208 3.62 -17.68 3.74
N LEU A 209 3.52 -16.57 2.99
CA LEU A 209 4.08 -15.29 3.40
C LEU A 209 2.96 -14.42 3.97
N PHE A 210 3.13 -13.90 5.19
CA PHE A 210 2.19 -12.97 5.81
C PHE A 210 2.69 -11.52 5.74
N LEU A 211 1.88 -10.65 5.15
CA LEU A 211 2.08 -9.21 5.12
C LEU A 211 0.92 -8.54 5.88
N CYS A 212 1.14 -8.25 7.15
CA CYS A 212 0.14 -7.55 7.97
C CYS A 212 0.32 -6.04 7.85
N ALA A 213 -0.77 -5.28 7.92
CA ALA A 213 -0.72 -3.83 7.84
C ALA A 213 -1.76 -3.19 8.76
N GLY A 214 -1.41 -2.04 9.33
CA GLY A 214 -2.32 -1.28 10.18
C GLY A 214 -2.08 0.22 10.09
N ALA A 215 -3.14 0.99 10.32
CA ALA A 215 -3.05 2.45 10.35
C ALA A 215 -2.45 2.96 11.67
N PHE A 216 -2.80 2.27 12.77
CA PHE A 216 -2.35 2.60 14.13
C PHE A 216 -2.59 4.09 14.46
N GLU A 217 -3.82 4.55 14.26
CA GLU A 217 -4.19 5.98 14.26
C GLU A 217 -3.75 6.72 15.53
N THR A 218 -3.82 6.07 16.70
CA THR A 218 -3.43 6.67 17.98
C THR A 218 -1.97 6.40 18.36
N LEU A 219 -1.26 5.51 17.67
CA LEU A 219 0.14 5.20 17.95
C LEU A 219 1.02 6.41 17.71
N TYR A 220 0.72 7.19 16.66
CA TYR A 220 1.45 8.42 16.39
C TYR A 220 1.39 9.38 17.59
N ASP A 221 0.18 9.63 18.12
CA ASP A 221 -0.04 10.51 19.27
C ASP A 221 0.60 9.94 20.53
N GLN A 222 0.47 8.62 20.77
CA GLN A 222 1.11 7.94 21.90
C GLN A 222 2.63 8.12 21.90
N VAL A 223 3.29 7.84 20.78
CA VAL A 223 4.75 7.98 20.65
C VAL A 223 5.15 9.46 20.75
N PHE A 224 4.40 10.35 20.11
CA PHE A 224 4.64 11.79 20.19
C PHE A 224 4.59 12.28 21.63
N HIS A 225 3.56 11.92 22.40
CA HIS A 225 3.43 12.31 23.80
C HIS A 225 4.53 11.72 24.68
N ARG A 226 4.93 10.46 24.43
CA ARG A 226 6.06 9.85 25.13
C ARG A 226 7.36 10.61 24.88
N VAL A 227 7.63 10.98 23.63
CA VAL A 227 8.88 11.64 23.21
C VAL A 227 8.92 13.09 23.65
N THR A 228 7.80 13.81 23.59
CA THR A 228 7.70 15.22 23.98
C THR A 228 7.45 15.43 25.48
N SER A 229 7.21 14.35 26.24
CA SER A 229 7.06 14.42 27.69
C SER A 229 8.31 15.06 28.33
N PRO A 230 8.15 15.96 29.32
CA PRO A 230 9.27 16.57 30.03
C PRO A 230 10.26 15.56 30.63
N LYS A 231 9.79 14.33 30.89
CA LYS A 231 10.58 13.25 31.48
C LYS A 231 11.39 12.44 30.45
N SER A 232 11.15 12.61 29.15
CA SER A 232 11.79 11.80 28.11
C SER A 232 13.27 12.13 27.91
N GLY A 233 13.64 13.40 28.10
CA GLY A 233 14.96 13.94 27.77
C GLY A 233 15.30 13.96 26.28
N VAL A 234 14.36 13.61 25.40
CA VAL A 234 14.57 13.55 23.94
C VAL A 234 14.47 14.95 23.34
N LYS A 235 15.48 15.35 22.57
CA LYS A 235 15.45 16.59 21.77
C LYS A 235 15.02 16.26 20.35
N LEU A 236 13.91 16.83 19.90
CA LEU A 236 13.46 16.67 18.53
C LEU A 236 14.37 17.47 17.58
N PRO A 237 14.64 16.95 16.37
CA PRO A 237 15.34 17.71 15.34
C PRO A 237 14.52 18.95 14.96
N THR A 238 15.20 20.04 14.65
CA THR A 238 14.57 21.28 14.22
C THR A 238 14.81 21.53 12.74
N VAL A 239 13.75 21.91 12.03
CA VAL A 239 13.80 22.31 10.62
C VAL A 239 13.62 23.82 10.55
N THR A 240 14.51 24.46 9.81
CA THR A 240 14.41 25.89 9.51
C THR A 240 13.66 26.07 8.20
N THR A 241 12.48 26.69 8.25
CA THR A 241 11.68 27.02 7.06
C THR A 241 11.60 28.52 6.88
N TYR A 242 11.69 28.97 5.62
CA TYR A 242 11.42 30.35 5.25
C TYR A 242 9.97 30.45 4.80
N VAL A 243 9.12 31.02 5.65
CA VAL A 243 7.70 31.20 5.34
C VAL A 243 7.40 32.70 5.40
N ASN A 244 6.92 33.26 4.28
CA ASN A 244 6.59 34.68 4.13
C ASN A 244 7.74 35.64 4.51
N GLY A 245 8.97 35.31 4.11
CA GLY A 245 10.16 36.13 4.40
C GLY A 245 10.66 36.06 5.85
N LYS A 246 10.11 35.17 6.69
CA LYS A 246 10.55 34.94 8.07
C LYS A 246 11.12 33.54 8.24
N ILE A 247 12.23 33.46 8.97
CA ILE A 247 12.80 32.20 9.47
C ILE A 247 11.88 31.67 10.57
N GLN A 248 11.34 30.46 10.38
CA GLN A 248 10.67 29.70 11.41
C GLN A 248 11.49 28.44 11.71
N ILE A 249 11.80 28.23 12.99
CA ILE A 249 12.40 26.99 13.46
C ILE A 249 11.26 26.15 14.04
N ARG A 250 11.03 24.97 13.49
CA ARG A 250 10.00 24.04 13.97
C ARG A 250 10.64 22.72 14.35
N GLU A 251 10.25 22.19 15.50
CA GLU A 251 10.55 20.80 15.84
C GLU A 251 9.80 19.86 14.90
N TYR A 252 10.49 18.83 14.43
CA TYR A 252 9.96 17.86 13.49
C TYR A 252 9.98 16.48 14.14
N PHE A 253 8.82 15.84 14.21
CA PHE A 253 8.66 14.48 14.72
C PHE A 253 8.28 13.56 13.56
N THR A 254 8.91 12.40 13.52
CA THR A 254 8.50 11.29 12.66
C THR A 254 8.30 10.05 13.54
N LEU A 255 7.22 9.32 13.30
CA LEU A 255 7.00 8.05 14.00
C LEU A 255 8.19 7.10 13.78
N ARG A 256 8.70 7.05 12.55
CA ARG A 256 9.78 6.15 12.15
C ARG A 256 11.04 6.22 13.02
N HIS A 257 11.53 7.43 13.32
CA HIS A 257 12.78 7.61 14.09
C HIS A 257 12.62 7.42 15.59
N HIS A 258 11.39 7.46 16.11
CA HIS A 258 11.14 7.45 17.54
C HIS A 258 10.32 6.26 18.02
N PHE A 259 9.77 5.47 17.11
CA PHE A 259 9.03 4.25 17.41
C PHE A 259 9.92 3.22 18.11
N ARG A 260 9.32 2.51 19.06
CA ARG A 260 9.89 1.32 19.69
C ARG A 260 8.83 0.22 19.71
N GLN A 261 9.25 -1.05 19.75
CA GLN A 261 8.30 -2.17 19.76
C GLN A 261 7.35 -2.13 20.96
N GLU A 262 7.81 -1.60 22.11
CA GLU A 262 7.00 -1.45 23.32
C GLU A 262 5.78 -0.56 23.09
N ASP A 263 5.84 0.38 22.14
CA ASP A 263 4.70 1.23 21.80
C ASP A 263 3.54 0.42 21.25
N LEU A 264 3.80 -0.68 20.53
CA LEU A 264 2.75 -1.58 20.07
C LEU A 264 2.17 -2.42 21.20
N PHE A 265 2.97 -2.77 22.21
CA PHE A 265 2.45 -3.48 23.39
C PHE A 265 1.47 -2.60 24.16
N GLU A 266 1.85 -1.34 24.39
CA GLU A 266 1.00 -0.32 25.00
C GLU A 266 -0.26 -0.05 24.16
N TYR A 267 -0.15 -0.10 22.83
CA TYR A 267 -1.29 0.02 21.91
C TYR A 267 -2.28 -1.15 22.04
N GLY A 268 -1.82 -2.30 22.53
CA GLY A 268 -2.62 -3.52 22.74
C GLY A 268 -2.30 -4.68 21.80
N MET A 269 -1.17 -4.63 21.09
CA MET A 269 -0.65 -5.76 20.33
C MET A 269 0.09 -6.73 21.25
N GLN A 270 -0.14 -8.04 21.10
CA GLN A 270 0.50 -9.04 21.94
C GLN A 270 1.98 -9.20 21.57
N PRO A 271 2.91 -9.25 22.55
CA PRO A 271 4.33 -9.48 22.28
C PRO A 271 4.62 -10.76 21.49
N GLN A 272 3.89 -11.84 21.79
CA GLN A 272 4.02 -13.12 21.10
C GLN A 272 3.65 -13.00 19.61
N PHE A 273 2.57 -12.29 19.32
CA PHE A 273 2.14 -11.99 17.96
C PHE A 273 3.21 -11.19 17.20
N LEU A 274 3.73 -10.12 17.81
CA LEU A 274 4.72 -9.26 17.18
C LEU A 274 6.08 -9.94 16.96
N SER A 275 6.44 -10.90 17.82
CA SER A 275 7.69 -11.65 17.69
C SER A 275 7.78 -12.53 16.44
N ARG A 276 6.67 -12.76 15.74
CA ARG A 276 6.62 -13.57 14.51
C ARG A 276 6.85 -12.80 13.21
N PHE A 277 6.98 -11.47 13.31
CA PHE A 277 7.35 -10.64 12.17
C PHE A 277 8.87 -10.44 12.18
N ASP A 278 9.51 -10.63 11.01
CA ASP A 278 10.93 -10.34 10.83
C ASP A 278 11.20 -8.85 11.09
N ASN A 279 10.28 -7.99 10.62
CA ASN A 279 10.38 -6.54 10.77
C ASN A 279 8.99 -5.90 10.89
N ALA A 280 8.91 -4.87 11.74
CA ALA A 280 7.86 -3.86 11.71
C ALA A 280 8.39 -2.65 10.94
N VAL A 281 7.84 -2.41 9.75
CA VAL A 281 8.32 -1.41 8.81
C VAL A 281 7.36 -0.22 8.81
N ILE A 282 7.89 0.95 9.12
CA ILE A 282 7.11 2.19 9.19
C ILE A 282 7.16 2.88 7.82
N LEU A 283 5.99 3.08 7.23
CA LEU A 283 5.84 3.83 5.99
C LEU A 283 6.10 5.32 6.24
N GLU A 284 6.68 5.97 5.22
CA GLU A 284 6.99 7.38 5.23
C GLU A 284 5.75 8.25 5.10
N ASP A 285 5.79 9.42 5.75
CA ASP A 285 4.82 10.47 5.51
C ASP A 285 4.97 11.04 4.10
N LEU A 286 3.85 11.39 3.47
CA LEU A 286 3.84 11.86 2.09
C LEU A 286 4.08 13.38 2.05
N THR A 287 5.21 13.78 1.48
CA THR A 287 5.51 15.20 1.23
C THR A 287 4.61 15.78 0.13
N ALA A 288 4.50 17.12 0.06
CA ALA A 288 3.79 17.78 -1.04
C ALA A 288 4.34 17.35 -2.42
N GLY A 289 5.66 17.22 -2.58
CA GLY A 289 6.26 16.72 -3.82
C GLY A 289 5.85 15.26 -4.12
N THR A 290 5.82 14.40 -3.10
CA THR A 290 5.35 13.01 -3.26
C THR A 290 3.86 12.96 -3.63
N LEU A 291 3.03 13.80 -3.02
CA LEU A 291 1.60 13.90 -3.30
C LEU A 291 1.33 14.42 -4.72
N ALA A 292 2.12 15.40 -5.20
CA ALA A 292 2.04 15.89 -6.58
C ALA A 292 2.29 14.75 -7.59
N ARG A 293 3.33 13.94 -7.33
CA ARG A 293 3.62 12.74 -8.14
C ARG A 293 2.49 11.72 -8.08
N ILE A 294 1.96 11.41 -6.89
CA ILE A 294 0.82 10.49 -6.70
C ILE A 294 -0.44 11.00 -7.42
N PHE A 295 -0.65 12.31 -7.48
CA PHE A 295 -1.78 12.89 -8.19
C PHE A 295 -1.65 12.79 -9.72
N LYS A 296 -0.43 12.92 -10.25
CA LYS A 296 -0.17 13.06 -11.69
C LYS A 296 0.25 11.76 -12.39
N GLU A 297 1.07 10.93 -11.76
CA GLU A 297 1.74 9.79 -12.41
C GLU A 297 0.90 8.50 -12.55
N PRO A 298 0.09 8.07 -11.55
CA PRO A 298 -0.62 6.80 -11.62
C PRO A 298 -1.66 6.74 -12.74
N LYS A 299 -1.69 5.65 -13.50
CA LYS A 299 -2.64 5.47 -14.62
C LYS A 299 -4.10 5.42 -14.16
N ASP A 300 -4.35 4.88 -12.97
CA ASP A 300 -5.67 4.78 -12.36
C ASP A 300 -5.87 5.86 -11.27
N GLY A 301 -5.18 6.99 -11.41
CA GLY A 301 -5.26 8.13 -10.51
C GLY A 301 -6.58 8.91 -10.62
N VAL A 302 -6.80 9.82 -9.67
CA VAL A 302 -8.00 10.66 -9.66
C VAL A 302 -8.04 11.61 -10.86
N LEU A 303 -6.88 12.13 -11.28
CA LEU A 303 -6.77 12.99 -12.45
C LEU A 303 -7.15 12.24 -13.73
N GLN A 304 -6.60 11.04 -13.93
CA GLN A 304 -6.86 10.19 -15.10
C GLN A 304 -8.32 9.76 -15.18
N THR A 305 -8.94 9.51 -14.02
CA THR A 305 -10.38 9.22 -13.92
C THR A 305 -11.21 10.41 -14.41
N SER A 306 -10.90 11.63 -13.95
CA SER A 306 -11.59 12.83 -14.41
C SER A 306 -11.31 13.12 -15.89
N GLN A 307 -10.07 12.95 -16.37
CA GLN A 307 -9.76 13.08 -17.80
C GLN A 307 -10.61 12.13 -18.65
N SER A 308 -10.74 10.87 -18.22
CA SER A 308 -11.59 9.88 -18.89
C SER A 308 -13.08 10.24 -18.84
N PHE A 309 -13.53 10.93 -17.78
CA PHE A 309 -14.89 11.45 -17.68
C PHE A 309 -15.13 12.59 -18.69
N PHE A 310 -14.27 13.59 -18.75
CA PHE A 310 -14.38 14.73 -19.68
C PHE A 310 -14.23 14.31 -21.15
N GLN A 311 -13.43 13.29 -21.45
CA GLN A 311 -13.33 12.72 -22.80
C GLN A 311 -14.68 12.23 -23.34
N LYS A 312 -15.61 11.77 -22.48
CA LYS A 312 -16.97 11.37 -22.90
C LYS A 312 -17.81 12.55 -23.39
N TYR A 313 -17.44 13.77 -22.99
CA TYR A 313 -18.01 15.03 -23.43
C TYR A 313 -17.18 15.69 -24.54
N GLU A 314 -16.19 14.98 -25.11
CA GLU A 314 -15.24 15.52 -26.08
C GLU A 314 -14.45 16.74 -25.56
N ILE A 315 -14.24 16.80 -24.23
CA ILE A 315 -13.46 17.83 -23.55
C ILE A 315 -12.08 17.27 -23.19
N ASP A 316 -11.03 17.94 -23.66
CA ASP A 316 -9.63 17.71 -23.28
C ASP A 316 -9.33 18.41 -21.95
N LEU A 317 -9.27 17.63 -20.86
CA LEU A 317 -8.91 18.12 -19.52
C LEU A 317 -7.39 18.13 -19.33
N GLN A 318 -6.84 19.32 -19.14
CA GLN A 318 -5.44 19.56 -18.81
C GLN A 318 -5.31 20.24 -17.45
N ILE A 319 -4.15 20.05 -16.80
CA ILE A 319 -3.82 20.71 -15.54
C ILE A 319 -2.37 21.17 -15.58
N THR A 320 -2.08 22.38 -15.10
CA THR A 320 -0.72 22.92 -15.09
C THR A 320 0.08 22.37 -13.90
N ASP A 321 1.41 22.43 -13.97
CA ASP A 321 2.27 21.93 -12.90
C ASP A 321 2.12 22.75 -11.61
N GLU A 322 1.87 24.06 -11.73
CA GLU A 322 1.60 24.95 -10.60
C GLU A 322 0.28 24.59 -9.90
N ALA A 323 -0.75 24.23 -10.68
CA ALA A 323 -2.03 23.76 -10.16
C ALA A 323 -1.88 22.43 -9.40
N VAL A 324 -1.13 21.47 -9.95
CA VAL A 324 -0.80 20.20 -9.28
C VAL A 324 -0.07 20.47 -7.96
N GLN A 325 0.92 21.35 -7.97
CA GLN A 325 1.70 21.69 -6.77
C GLN A 325 0.81 22.30 -5.68
N LYS A 326 -0.10 23.23 -6.01
CA LYS A 326 -1.05 23.77 -5.02
C LYS A 326 -1.99 22.72 -4.44
N ILE A 327 -2.53 21.83 -5.27
CA ILE A 327 -3.40 20.73 -4.80
C ILE A 327 -2.64 19.85 -3.81
N ALA A 328 -1.39 19.53 -4.14
CA ALA A 328 -0.54 18.70 -3.29
C ALA A 328 -0.16 19.40 -1.98
N GLU A 329 0.16 20.69 -2.02
CA GLU A 329 0.42 21.51 -0.83
C GLU A 329 -0.79 21.58 0.08
N GLU A 330 -1.98 21.81 -0.46
CA GLU A 330 -3.22 21.82 0.33
C GLU A 330 -3.49 20.44 0.95
N ALA A 331 -3.36 19.37 0.17
CA ALA A 331 -3.53 18.00 0.66
C ALA A 331 -2.52 17.65 1.76
N SER A 332 -1.28 18.12 1.67
CA SER A 332 -0.22 17.85 2.64
C SER A 332 -0.50 18.43 4.03
N LYS A 333 -1.37 19.45 4.14
CA LYS A 333 -1.82 19.99 5.44
C LYS A 333 -2.56 18.95 6.28
N SER A 334 -3.11 17.91 5.65
CA SER A 334 -3.85 16.81 6.29
C SER A 334 -3.00 15.53 6.36
N SER A 335 -1.80 15.62 6.95
CA SER A 335 -0.82 14.53 6.95
C SER A 335 -1.36 13.17 7.43
N ARG A 336 -2.30 13.15 8.38
CA ARG A 336 -2.93 11.92 8.89
C ARG A 336 -3.78 11.14 7.86
N ILE A 337 -4.28 11.83 6.83
CA ILE A 337 -5.14 11.26 5.78
C ILE A 337 -4.29 10.78 4.58
N GLY A 338 -3.07 11.32 4.43
CA GLY A 338 -2.13 10.98 3.36
C GLY A 338 -2.69 11.26 1.97
N ALA A 339 -2.41 10.38 1.00
CA ALA A 339 -2.83 10.54 -0.39
C ALA A 339 -4.36 10.57 -0.57
N ARG A 340 -5.14 10.06 0.40
CA ARG A 340 -6.61 10.14 0.34
C ARG A 340 -7.12 11.58 0.36
N ALA A 341 -6.33 12.52 0.92
CA ALA A 341 -6.67 13.94 0.93
C ALA A 341 -6.73 14.54 -0.48
N LEU A 342 -5.93 14.03 -1.43
CA LEU A 342 -5.92 14.50 -2.82
C LEU A 342 -7.30 14.43 -3.47
N LYS A 343 -8.04 13.34 -3.23
CA LYS A 343 -9.39 13.19 -3.79
C LYS A 343 -10.38 14.22 -3.24
N SER A 344 -10.26 14.57 -1.95
CA SER A 344 -11.11 15.59 -1.32
C SER A 344 -10.77 16.99 -1.84
N VAL A 345 -9.48 17.35 -1.86
CA VAL A 345 -9.00 18.65 -2.35
C VAL A 345 -9.34 18.82 -3.83
N TYR A 346 -8.99 17.83 -4.66
CA TYR A 346 -9.30 17.86 -6.09
C TYR A 346 -10.81 17.85 -6.36
N GLY A 347 -11.58 17.11 -5.56
CA GLY A 347 -13.03 17.06 -5.65
C GLY A 347 -13.70 18.43 -5.50
N ARG A 348 -13.15 19.33 -4.68
CA ARG A 348 -13.65 20.71 -4.55
C ARG A 348 -13.46 21.53 -5.83
N ILE A 349 -12.44 21.19 -6.61
CA ILE A 349 -12.07 21.89 -7.85
C ILE A 349 -12.84 21.31 -9.02
N ILE A 350 -12.82 19.98 -9.20
CA ILE A 350 -13.29 19.34 -10.44
C ILE A 350 -14.81 19.15 -10.49
N LYS A 351 -15.47 18.87 -9.36
CA LYS A 351 -16.91 18.55 -9.34
C LYS A 351 -17.82 19.65 -9.90
N PRO A 352 -17.57 20.95 -9.64
CA PRO A 352 -18.33 22.02 -10.28
C PRO A 352 -18.28 22.00 -11.82
N PHE A 353 -17.17 21.53 -12.40
CA PHE A 353 -17.02 21.32 -13.85
C PHE A 353 -17.64 19.99 -14.30
N GLU A 354 -17.61 18.94 -13.48
CA GLU A 354 -18.27 17.66 -13.79
C GLU A 354 -19.80 17.78 -13.79
N PHE A 355 -20.37 18.67 -12.95
CA PHE A 355 -21.82 18.86 -12.84
C PHE A 355 -22.44 19.46 -14.10
N ASP A 356 -21.83 20.52 -14.63
CA ASP A 356 -22.29 21.19 -15.85
C ASP A 356 -21.08 21.81 -16.57
N PRO A 357 -20.39 21.04 -17.43
CA PRO A 357 -19.18 21.51 -18.09
C PRO A 357 -19.45 22.56 -19.17
N PHE A 358 -20.59 22.50 -19.85
CA PHE A 358 -20.87 23.34 -21.02
C PHE A 358 -21.35 24.75 -20.66
N SER A 359 -21.80 24.98 -19.42
CA SER A 359 -22.12 26.33 -18.93
C SER A 359 -20.91 27.09 -18.37
N ARG A 360 -19.74 26.46 -18.33
CA ARG A 360 -18.52 27.01 -17.72
C ARG A 360 -17.71 27.82 -18.72
N PRO A 361 -17.42 29.10 -18.46
CA PRO A 361 -16.61 29.94 -19.36
C PRO A 361 -15.15 29.45 -19.50
N GLU A 362 -14.67 28.62 -18.57
CA GLU A 362 -13.35 28.02 -18.59
C GLU A 362 -13.22 26.90 -19.63
N VAL A 363 -14.34 26.35 -20.12
CA VAL A 363 -14.34 25.35 -21.19
C VAL A 363 -14.38 26.06 -22.54
N GLN A 364 -13.28 26.00 -23.28
CA GLN A 364 -13.08 26.78 -24.51
C GLN A 364 -12.71 25.87 -25.69
N PRO A 365 -13.11 26.22 -26.93
CA PRO A 365 -12.68 25.47 -28.10
C PRO A 365 -11.19 25.63 -28.35
N ALA A 366 -10.46 24.53 -28.51
CA ALA A 366 -9.00 24.53 -28.61
C ALA A 366 -8.45 25.31 -29.81
N ASN A 367 -9.20 25.44 -30.92
CA ASN A 367 -8.76 26.02 -32.20
C ASN A 367 -9.81 26.97 -32.84
N GLY A 368 -10.53 27.78 -32.06
CA GLY A 368 -11.63 28.63 -32.57
C GLY A 368 -12.92 27.84 -32.84
N ASN A 369 -13.96 28.53 -33.33
CA ASN A 369 -15.33 27.97 -33.44
C ASN A 369 -15.36 26.62 -34.17
N GLY A 370 -15.66 25.55 -33.44
CA GLY A 370 -15.80 24.18 -33.95
C GLY A 370 -14.67 23.20 -33.60
N GLY A 371 -13.61 23.64 -32.89
CA GLY A 371 -12.57 22.73 -32.38
C GLY A 371 -13.01 21.92 -31.14
N PRO A 372 -12.31 20.82 -30.80
CA PRO A 372 -12.56 20.05 -29.59
C PRO A 372 -12.48 20.97 -28.37
N GLN A 373 -13.38 20.77 -27.41
CA GLN A 373 -13.41 21.60 -26.20
C GLN A 373 -12.21 21.25 -25.31
N ARG A 374 -11.69 22.26 -24.60
CA ARG A 374 -10.57 22.11 -23.68
C ARG A 374 -10.89 22.80 -22.37
N LEU A 375 -10.57 22.12 -21.27
CA LEU A 375 -10.59 22.67 -19.91
C LEU A 375 -9.17 22.63 -19.36
N VAL A 376 -8.59 23.79 -19.07
CA VAL A 376 -7.27 23.89 -18.43
C VAL A 376 -7.46 24.34 -16.99
N LEU A 377 -7.14 23.45 -16.05
CA LEU A 377 -7.08 23.80 -14.63
C LEU A 377 -5.73 24.45 -14.35
N ASP A 378 -5.73 25.76 -14.18
CA ASP A 378 -4.55 26.54 -13.85
C ASP A 378 -4.45 26.89 -12.37
N GLU A 379 -3.38 27.59 -12.01
CA GLU A 379 -3.12 28.04 -10.65
C GLU A 379 -4.28 28.88 -10.07
N THR A 380 -4.90 29.72 -10.90
CA THR A 380 -5.93 30.69 -10.52
C THR A 380 -7.22 29.98 -10.13
N ILE A 381 -7.70 29.06 -10.98
CA ILE A 381 -8.90 28.25 -10.74
C ILE A 381 -8.74 27.44 -9.46
N VAL A 382 -7.58 26.80 -9.28
CA VAL A 382 -7.28 26.04 -8.07
C VAL A 382 -7.27 26.94 -6.85
N ALA A 383 -6.58 28.09 -6.90
CA ALA A 383 -6.51 29.01 -5.77
C ALA A 383 -7.89 29.54 -5.36
N GLU A 384 -8.77 29.81 -6.33
CA GLU A 384 -10.13 30.26 -6.05
C GLU A 384 -10.99 29.17 -5.39
N ALA A 385 -10.98 27.95 -5.93
CA ALA A 385 -11.74 26.83 -5.37
C ALA A 385 -11.27 26.39 -3.97
N LEU A 386 -9.99 26.62 -3.65
CA LEU A 386 -9.41 26.28 -2.35
C LEU A 386 -9.59 27.36 -1.27
N LYS A 387 -10.13 28.55 -1.61
CA LYS A 387 -10.48 29.55 -0.59
C LYS A 387 -11.41 28.93 0.47
N PRO A 388 -11.26 29.30 1.76
CA PRO A 388 -12.20 28.89 2.79
C PRO A 388 -13.61 29.32 2.39
N MET A 389 -14.58 28.42 2.50
CA MET A 389 -15.99 28.84 2.40
C MET A 389 -16.26 29.73 3.62
N VAL A 390 -16.61 30.99 3.36
CA VAL A 390 -16.96 31.99 4.37
C VAL A 390 -18.34 31.69 4.95
#